data_AF-A0A0N4WS05-F1
#
_entry.id   AF-A0A0N4WS05-F1
#
_cell.length_a   1.000
_cell.length_b   1.000
_cell.length_c   1.000
_cell.angle_alpha   90.00
_cell.angle_beta   90.00
_cell.angle_gamma   90.00
#
_symmetry.space_group_name_H-M   'P 1'
#
loop_
_entity.id
_entity.type
_entity.pdbx_description
1 polymer ?
#
loop_
_entity_poly.entity_id
_entity_poly.type
_entity_poly.pdbx_seq_one_letter_code
_entity_poly.pdbx_strand_id
1 'polypeptide(L)'
;MISVKVTTNRESSDVAGFEVISFKAVVLVPAIKVRSLPMIFKKKEVMKKVRIEGEDCASKHWMIRTFKWKHEQWKPAKNISAKFQGWGWFRVSVGDDLVPHPADRLGIMCSEGDCH
;
A
#
# COMPACT_ATOMS: atom_id res chain seq x y z
N MET A 1 -14.12 -9.02 14.64
CA MET A 1 -12.76 -9.31 14.14
C MET A 1 -12.46 -8.33 13.03
N ILE A 2 -11.46 -7.47 13.21
CA ILE A 2 -11.11 -6.39 12.26
C ILE A 2 -10.19 -6.96 11.17
N SER A 3 -10.51 -6.74 9.89
CA SER A 3 -9.79 -7.30 8.75
C SER A 3 -9.28 -6.20 7.82
N VAL A 4 -7.97 -6.14 7.59
CA VAL A 4 -7.41 -5.32 6.50
C VAL A 4 -7.22 -6.25 5.31
N LYS A 5 -8.14 -6.17 4.34
CA LYS A 5 -8.07 -6.95 3.11
C LYS A 5 -7.54 -6.08 1.99
N VAL A 6 -6.47 -6.54 1.37
CA VAL A 6 -5.97 -5.91 0.16
C VAL A 6 -6.55 -6.67 -1.02
N THR A 7 -7.34 -6.00 -1.84
CA THR A 7 -7.91 -6.57 -3.07
C THR A 7 -7.16 -6.03 -4.27
N THR A 8 -6.56 -6.92 -5.05
CA THR A 8 -5.93 -6.58 -6.31
C THR A 8 -6.89 -6.93 -7.45
N ASN A 9 -7.30 -5.95 -8.26
CA ASN A 9 -7.91 -6.28 -9.55
C ASN A 9 -6.85 -6.99 -10.40
N ARG A 10 -7.21 -8.17 -10.92
CA ARG A 10 -6.33 -9.05 -11.67
C ARG A 10 -6.46 -8.68 -13.14
N GLU A 11 -5.65 -7.73 -13.61
CA GLU A 11 -5.52 -7.49 -15.04
C GLU A 11 -4.29 -8.24 -15.58
N SER A 12 -4.60 -9.21 -16.44
CA SER A 12 -3.68 -9.96 -17.29
C SER A 12 -3.20 -9.05 -18.42
N SER A 13 -1.89 -9.01 -18.65
CA SER A 13 -1.31 -8.79 -19.98
C SER A 13 0.22 -8.83 -19.87
N ASP A 14 0.76 -9.96 -20.33
CA ASP A 14 2.14 -10.11 -20.79
C ASP A 14 2.44 -9.11 -21.92
N VAL A 15 3.51 -8.33 -21.79
CA VAL A 15 4.16 -7.67 -22.93
C VAL A 15 5.65 -7.45 -22.65
N ALA A 16 6.41 -7.63 -23.73
CA ALA A 16 7.85 -7.80 -23.86
C ALA A 16 8.76 -6.70 -23.27
N GLY A 17 9.96 -7.11 -22.88
CA GLY A 17 11.20 -6.39 -23.20
C GLY A 17 11.61 -5.17 -22.38
N PHE A 18 10.83 -4.75 -21.37
CA PHE A 18 11.25 -3.72 -20.41
C PHE A 18 11.70 -4.37 -19.11
N GLU A 19 12.74 -3.82 -18.47
CA GLU A 19 13.19 -4.21 -17.13
C GLU A 19 11.97 -4.31 -16.22
N VAL A 20 11.60 -5.53 -15.80
CA VAL A 20 10.41 -5.76 -14.98
C VAL A 20 10.72 -5.23 -13.60
N ILE A 21 10.48 -3.93 -13.39
CA ILE A 21 10.63 -3.30 -12.08
C ILE A 21 9.52 -3.86 -11.19
N SER A 22 9.83 -4.97 -10.54
CA SER A 22 8.98 -5.58 -9.53
C SER A 22 9.27 -4.87 -8.21
N PHE A 23 8.31 -4.07 -7.76
CA PHE A 23 8.31 -3.55 -6.40
C PHE A 23 7.08 -4.07 -5.64
N LYS A 24 7.20 -4.12 -4.32
CA LYS A 24 6.09 -4.48 -3.44
C LYS A 24 5.85 -3.43 -2.38
N ALA A 25 4.61 -3.29 -1.96
CA ALA A 25 4.25 -2.47 -0.80
C ALA A 25 3.59 -3.32 0.28
N VAL A 26 3.83 -2.96 1.54
CA VAL A 26 3.22 -3.60 2.71
C VAL A 26 2.66 -2.50 3.59
N VAL A 27 1.40 -2.66 4.01
CA VAL A 27 0.75 -1.76 4.95
C VAL A 27 0.87 -2.35 6.35
N LEU A 28 1.33 -1.53 7.28
CA LEU A 28 1.42 -1.84 8.70
C LEU A 28 0.48 -0.91 9.45
N VAL A 29 -0.37 -1.50 10.29
CA VAL A 29 -1.35 -0.79 11.14
C VAL A 29 -1.05 -1.14 12.60
N PRO A 30 -0.14 -0.40 13.26
CA PRO A 30 0.34 -0.76 14.59
C PRO A 30 -0.74 -0.73 15.67
N ALA A 31 -1.73 0.16 15.54
CA ALA A 31 -2.85 0.31 16.47
C ALA A 31 -3.57 -1.02 16.74
N ILE A 32 -3.83 -1.76 15.65
CA ILE A 32 -4.56 -3.04 15.68
C ILE A 32 -3.65 -4.25 15.41
N LYS A 33 -2.32 -4.05 15.44
CA LYS A 33 -1.29 -5.08 15.18
C LYS A 33 -1.48 -5.83 13.85
N VAL A 34 -1.98 -5.14 12.83
CA VAL A 34 -2.21 -5.74 11.50
C VAL A 34 -1.06 -5.44 10.55
N ARG A 35 -0.67 -6.45 9.79
CA ARG A 35 0.22 -6.35 8.63
C ARG A 35 -0.50 -6.91 7.41
N SER A 36 -0.54 -6.15 6.33
CA SER A 36 -1.15 -6.61 5.09
C SER A 36 -0.29 -7.70 4.42
N LEU A 37 -0.92 -8.50 3.57
CA LEU A 37 -0.18 -9.24 2.55
C LEU A 37 0.59 -8.26 1.64
N PRO A 38 1.73 -8.67 1.07
CA PRO A 38 2.46 -7.83 0.15
C PRO A 38 1.67 -7.55 -1.14
N MET A 39 1.56 -6.27 -1.48
CA MET A 39 1.05 -5.82 -2.77
C MET A 39 2.18 -5.86 -3.79
N ILE A 40 2.13 -6.76 -4.77
CA ILE A 40 3.12 -6.81 -5.85
C ILE A 40 2.63 -5.93 -7.02
N PHE A 41 3.51 -5.05 -7.48
CA PHE A 41 3.30 -4.19 -8.64
C PHE A 41 4.23 -4.67 -9.75
N LYS A 42 3.63 -5.09 -10.87
CA LYS A 42 4.36 -5.59 -12.05
C LYS A 42 4.52 -4.53 -13.14
N LYS A 43 3.76 -3.45 -13.05
CA LYS A 43 3.76 -2.31 -13.96
C LYS A 43 3.66 -1.05 -13.12
N LYS A 44 4.27 0.03 -13.62
CA LYS A 44 4.11 1.38 -13.07
C LYS A 44 2.63 1.79 -13.17
N GLU A 45 2.18 2.69 -12.30
CA GLU A 45 0.82 3.28 -12.32
C GLU A 45 -0.35 2.37 -11.94
N VAL A 46 -0.13 1.07 -11.71
CA VAL A 46 -1.20 0.19 -11.20
C VAL A 46 -1.53 0.55 -9.76
N MET A 47 -2.73 1.05 -9.52
CA MET A 47 -3.23 1.27 -8.17
C MET A 47 -3.72 -0.04 -7.54
N LYS A 48 -3.38 -0.25 -6.26
CA LYS A 48 -3.88 -1.40 -5.47
C LYS A 48 -4.79 -0.92 -4.36
N LYS A 49 -5.93 -1.60 -4.17
CA LYS A 49 -6.95 -1.23 -3.20
C LYS A 49 -6.65 -1.83 -1.83
N VAL A 50 -6.60 -0.99 -0.81
CA VAL A 50 -6.49 -1.37 0.60
C VAL A 50 -7.84 -1.13 1.26
N ARG A 51 -8.50 -2.21 1.69
CA ARG A 51 -9.77 -2.15 2.43
C ARG A 51 -9.49 -2.24 3.92
N ILE A 52 -10.15 -1.37 4.67
CA ILE A 52 -10.02 -1.26 6.13
C ILE A 52 -11.39 -1.51 6.74
N GLU A 53 -11.45 -2.48 7.65
CA GLU A 53 -12.66 -2.83 8.38
C GLU A 53 -12.34 -2.88 9.87
N GLY A 54 -12.21 -1.71 10.51
CA GLY A 54 -11.97 -1.65 11.95
C GLY A 54 -11.97 -0.27 12.59
N GLU A 55 -12.21 -0.26 13.89
CA GLU A 55 -12.22 0.93 14.75
C GLU A 55 -10.81 1.26 15.27
N ASP A 56 -10.60 2.49 15.73
CA ASP A 56 -9.39 2.98 16.41
C ASP A 56 -8.04 2.78 15.69
N CYS A 57 -8.08 2.66 14.37
CA CYS A 57 -6.87 2.44 13.58
C CYS A 57 -5.90 3.65 13.59
N ALA A 58 -6.37 4.86 13.92
CA ALA A 58 -5.56 6.09 13.92
C ALA A 58 -4.90 6.41 15.27
N SER A 59 -5.08 5.58 16.30
CA SER A 59 -4.38 5.75 17.59
C SER A 59 -2.85 5.69 17.45
N LYS A 60 -2.35 5.07 16.37
CA LYS A 60 -0.94 5.05 15.97
C LYS A 60 -0.81 5.34 14.48
N HIS A 61 0.32 5.91 14.10
CA HIS A 61 0.69 6.09 12.71
C HIS A 61 0.79 4.74 11.98
N TRP A 62 0.16 4.67 10.82
CA TRP A 62 0.33 3.59 9.86
C TRP A 62 1.68 3.75 9.17
N MET A 63 2.17 2.67 8.59
CA MET A 63 3.31 2.73 7.68
C MET A 63 2.97 1.99 6.40
N ILE A 64 3.16 2.64 5.26
CA ILE A 64 3.17 1.96 3.96
C ILE A 64 4.61 1.88 3.52
N ARG A 65 5.17 0.67 3.48
CA ARG A 65 6.58 0.42 3.16
C ARG A 65 6.71 -0.20 1.79
N THR A 66 7.55 0.38 0.93
CA THR A 66 7.89 -0.16 -0.38
C THR A 66 9.22 -0.90 -0.33
N PHE A 67 9.34 -1.91 -1.20
CA PHE A 67 10.54 -2.71 -1.37
C PHE A 67 10.76 -2.91 -2.85
N LYS A 68 12.02 -2.85 -3.29
CA LYS A 68 12.43 -3.16 -4.66
C LYS A 68 13.10 -4.51 -4.73
N TRP A 69 12.92 -5.23 -5.83
CA TRP A 69 13.66 -6.45 -6.11
C TRP A 69 15.06 -6.11 -6.63
N LYS A 70 16.11 -6.46 -5.89
CA LYS A 70 17.51 -6.26 -6.30
C LYS A 70 18.38 -7.40 -5.79
N HIS A 71 19.22 -7.96 -6.65
CA HIS A 71 20.09 -9.10 -6.33
C HIS A 71 19.31 -10.27 -5.70
N GLU A 72 18.20 -10.66 -6.35
CA GLU A 72 17.33 -11.77 -5.92
C GLU A 72 16.74 -11.60 -4.51
N GLN A 73 16.71 -10.37 -3.99
CA GLN A 73 16.21 -10.08 -2.66
C GLN A 73 15.34 -8.82 -2.65
N TRP A 74 14.33 -8.82 -1.79
CA TRP A 74 13.55 -7.63 -1.50
C TRP A 74 14.36 -6.69 -0.61
N LYS A 75 14.74 -5.53 -1.13
CA LYS A 75 15.40 -4.48 -0.36
C LYS A 75 14.40 -3.36 -0.02
N PRO A 76 14.37 -2.87 1.23
CA PRO A 76 13.57 -1.69 1.57
C PRO A 76 13.90 -0.52 0.63
N ALA A 77 12.88 0.21 0.18
CA ALA A 77 13.02 1.33 -0.73
C ALA A 77 12.62 2.64 -0.05
N LYS A 78 11.32 2.87 0.13
CA LYS A 78 10.77 4.06 0.79
C LYS A 78 9.65 3.67 1.74
N ASN A 79 9.22 4.62 2.54
CA ASN A 79 8.03 4.48 3.35
C ASN A 79 7.39 5.85 3.54
N ILE A 80 6.10 5.82 3.85
CA ILE A 80 5.35 6.97 4.34
C ILE A 80 4.68 6.60 5.65
N SER A 81 4.30 7.63 6.40
CA SER A 81 3.56 7.45 7.64
C SER A 81 2.39 8.40 7.74
N ALA A 82 1.21 7.87 8.08
CA ALA A 82 -0.02 8.66 8.19
C ALA A 82 -1.01 7.99 9.15
N LYS A 83 -1.93 8.76 9.72
CA LYS A 83 -3.04 8.26 10.53
C LYS A 83 -4.29 8.13 9.68
N PHE A 84 -4.69 6.89 9.40
CA PHE A 84 -5.95 6.59 8.72
C PHE A 84 -7.00 6.05 9.71
N GLN A 85 -8.22 6.55 9.60
CA GLN A 85 -9.37 6.11 10.39
C GLN A 85 -10.61 5.94 9.52
N GLY A 86 -11.49 5.03 9.91
CA GLY A 86 -12.79 4.81 9.29
C GLY A 86 -12.93 3.42 8.70
N TRP A 87 -14.09 3.17 8.10
CA TRP A 87 -14.45 1.91 7.47
C TRP A 87 -14.66 2.13 5.99
N GLY A 88 -13.85 1.47 5.18
CA GLY A 88 -13.87 1.71 3.74
C GLY A 88 -12.60 1.28 3.06
N TRP A 89 -12.12 2.10 2.13
CA TRP A 89 -10.94 1.78 1.34
C TRP A 89 -10.19 3.01 0.86
N PHE A 90 -8.91 2.82 0.54
CA PHE A 90 -8.12 3.75 -0.24
C PHE A 90 -7.29 2.97 -1.27
N ARG A 91 -6.81 3.64 -2.31
CA ARG A 91 -5.86 3.07 -3.26
C ARG A 91 -4.43 3.49 -2.91
N VAL A 92 -3.47 2.65 -3.27
CA VAL A 92 -2.04 2.96 -3.19
C VAL A 92 -1.47 2.87 -4.60
N SER A 93 -0.89 3.95 -5.07
CA SER A 93 0.03 3.96 -6.20
C SER A 93 1.47 4.04 -5.68
N VAL A 94 2.44 3.70 -6.53
CA VAL A 94 3.86 3.88 -6.25
C VAL A 94 4.48 4.37 -7.56
N GLY A 95 5.16 5.52 -7.50
CA GLY A 95 5.84 6.11 -8.63
C GLY A 95 7.27 5.60 -8.82
N ASP A 96 7.99 6.25 -9.72
CA ASP A 96 9.40 5.92 -10.04
C ASP A 96 10.36 6.21 -8.88
N ASP A 97 9.99 7.13 -7.99
CA ASP A 97 10.71 7.43 -6.75
C ASP A 97 10.53 6.36 -5.66
N LEU A 98 9.70 5.34 -5.94
CA LEU A 98 9.30 4.26 -5.06
C LEU A 98 8.54 4.73 -3.81
N VAL A 99 8.09 5.99 -3.78
CA VAL A 99 7.27 6.53 -2.70
C VAL A 99 5.84 6.02 -2.90
N PRO A 100 5.25 5.37 -1.90
CA PRO A 100 3.83 4.99 -1.97
C PRO A 100 2.95 6.21 -1.74
N HIS A 101 1.97 6.42 -2.62
CA HIS A 101 0.99 7.50 -2.51
C HIS A 101 -0.40 6.93 -2.26
N PRO A 102 -1.01 7.21 -1.09
CA PRO A 102 -2.42 6.96 -0.84
C PRO A 102 -3.26 7.90 -1.71
N ALA A 103 -4.12 7.34 -2.55
CA ALA A 103 -5.03 8.07 -3.43
C ALA A 103 -6.43 7.46 -3.35
N ASP A 104 -7.43 8.11 -3.95
CA ASP A 104 -8.82 7.63 -4.07
C ASP A 104 -9.36 6.94 -2.82
N ARG A 105 -9.95 7.70 -1.89
CA ARG A 105 -10.47 7.17 -0.63
C ARG A 105 -11.97 7.27 -0.53
N LEU A 106 -12.60 6.26 0.06
CA LEU A 106 -14.02 6.25 0.42
C LEU A 106 -14.16 5.70 1.83
N GLY A 107 -14.86 6.44 2.70
CA GLY A 107 -15.09 6.04 4.10
C GLY A 107 -13.84 6.03 4.98
N ILE A 108 -12.69 6.48 4.46
CA ILE A 108 -11.42 6.60 5.16
C ILE A 108 -11.03 8.08 5.25
N MET A 109 -10.80 8.54 6.47
CA MET A 109 -10.23 9.84 6.79
C MET A 109 -8.73 9.68 7.02
N CYS A 110 -7.94 10.65 6.55
CA CYS A 110 -6.57 10.85 7.02
C CYS A 110 -6.55 12.09 7.92
N SER A 111 -6.07 11.94 9.14
CA SER A 111 -6.01 13.04 10.12
C SER A 111 -4.60 13.64 10.30
N GLU A 112 -3.55 12.92 9.91
CA GLU A 112 -2.15 13.32 10.11
C GLU A 112 -1.21 12.58 9.14
N GLY A 113 -0.12 13.23 8.73
CA GLY A 113 0.99 12.62 7.98
C GLY A 113 0.84 12.62 6.46
N ASP A 114 1.59 11.74 5.81
CA ASP A 114 1.78 11.66 4.36
C ASP A 114 0.61 10.93 3.68
N CYS A 115 -0.47 11.67 3.41
CA CYS A 115 -1.66 11.15 2.74
C CYS A 115 -2.10 11.97 1.52
N HIS A 116 -1.14 12.70 0.94
CA HIS A 116 -1.26 13.55 -0.24
C HIS A 116 -0.24 13.14 -1.31
#